data_AF-A0A2G5V1T4-F1
#
_entry.id   AF-A0A2G5V1T4-F1
#
_cell.length_a   1.000
_cell.length_b   1.000
_cell.length_c   1.000
_cell.angle_alpha   90.00
_cell.angle_beta   90.00
_cell.angle_gamma   90.00
#
_symmetry.space_group_name_H-M   'P 1'
#
loop_
_entity.id
_entity.type
_entity.pdbx_description
1 polymer ?
#
loop_
_entity_poly.entity_id
_entity_poly.type
_entity_poly.pdbx_seq_one_letter_code
_entity_poly.pdbx_strand_id
1 'polypeptide(L)'
;MKIFSVSFLLFGLQVSYCLPARGDSADDDTETTTASPISNYMDRQCGEDLSNLWLDVVVVVDTSKGMTNQGLTKVAANIASVFSMGTRIGTQAGEPRTTRVALVTYNQYAKVNAGLDVYQSLDDLYDDIFTVLHAVSSTDESYLAKGIAAAEDLLHIAKQNVTRSHYKQVVIVYASSYKGTGDLNPLPVADRLKTADVSIITVAFNQDNDGALLEDLALVGSPNFNFANTDSNPVGEIQGALLQANCFCPNGWTQYRTSYAYADSYRFGVCIAPTVIPAVWRAAKLSCRNQWNNAYLLNEYDINKHNYVLDLIQNTTAFTTPYQYHIGLSYSKGAWYWEQPDGQPLKQLQHWTNWNPGYPISDSSLTVVTNLQLTSEMTTGWENTDQLKNAQFYICEVASCDTDNYCDKVFI
;
A
#
# COMPACT_ATOMS: atom_id res chain seq x y z
N MET A 1 29.55 18.28 -51.24
CA MET A 1 30.89 17.76 -50.94
C MET A 1 31.22 18.15 -49.50
N LYS A 2 31.21 17.15 -48.58
CA LYS A 2 31.91 17.04 -47.27
C LYS A 2 31.83 18.24 -46.29
N ILE A 3 31.63 18.15 -44.96
CA ILE A 3 31.59 17.07 -43.95
C ILE A 3 31.02 17.70 -42.65
N PHE A 4 30.45 16.85 -41.78
CA PHE A 4 29.94 17.00 -40.41
C PHE A 4 30.80 17.79 -39.40
N SER A 5 30.15 18.36 -38.36
CA SER A 5 30.27 17.85 -36.97
C SER A 5 29.16 18.38 -36.06
N VAL A 6 28.45 17.45 -35.42
CA VAL A 6 27.45 17.65 -34.37
C VAL A 6 28.13 17.33 -33.03
N SER A 7 27.93 18.15 -32.00
CA SER A 7 28.21 17.79 -30.61
C SER A 7 27.01 18.20 -29.75
N PHE A 8 26.16 17.23 -29.44
CA PHE A 8 25.22 17.30 -28.33
C PHE A 8 25.73 16.32 -27.28
N LEU A 9 26.09 16.84 -26.10
CA LEU A 9 26.49 16.05 -24.95
C LEU A 9 25.25 15.32 -24.40
N LEU A 10 25.16 14.01 -24.64
CA LEU A 10 24.34 13.10 -23.84
C LEU A 10 25.14 12.67 -22.61
N PHE A 11 24.67 13.04 -21.41
CA PHE A 11 25.03 12.34 -20.18
C PHE A 11 24.07 11.14 -20.04
N GLY A 12 24.57 9.96 -20.39
CA GLY A 12 23.91 8.69 -20.08
C GLY A 12 24.27 8.23 -18.67
N LEU A 13 23.28 8.08 -17.80
CA LEU A 13 23.40 7.23 -16.61
C LEU A 13 23.10 5.79 -17.01
N GLN A 14 24.13 4.94 -17.07
CA GLN A 14 23.97 3.49 -17.08
C GLN A 14 23.67 3.02 -15.66
N VAL A 15 22.47 2.50 -15.44
CA VAL A 15 22.17 1.67 -14.27
C VAL A 15 22.50 0.23 -14.66
N SER A 16 23.60 -0.31 -14.13
CA SER A 16 23.94 -1.74 -14.27
C SER A 16 23.03 -2.57 -13.36
N TYR A 17 22.18 -3.39 -13.96
CA TYR A 17 21.56 -4.52 -13.27
C TYR A 17 22.52 -5.72 -13.32
N CYS A 18 23.00 -6.17 -12.17
CA CYS A 18 23.69 -7.46 -12.05
C CYS A 18 22.65 -8.60 -12.04
N LEU A 19 22.63 -9.41 -13.10
CA LEU A 19 22.00 -10.73 -13.12
C LEU A 19 23.09 -11.77 -12.80
N PRO A 20 22.83 -12.78 -11.94
CA PRO A 20 23.80 -13.83 -11.68
C PRO A 20 23.82 -14.83 -12.84
N ALA A 21 25.01 -15.10 -13.36
CA ALA A 21 25.26 -16.12 -14.36
C ALA A 21 25.30 -17.52 -13.71
N ARG A 22 24.64 -18.47 -14.37
CA ARG A 22 24.63 -19.90 -14.06
C ARG A 22 25.93 -20.54 -14.57
N GLY A 23 26.69 -21.20 -13.70
CA GLY A 23 27.87 -22.00 -14.04
C GLY A 23 27.91 -23.27 -13.21
N ASP A 24 27.87 -24.42 -13.88
CA ASP A 24 28.08 -25.75 -13.29
C ASP A 24 29.56 -25.98 -13.00
N SER A 25 29.91 -26.45 -11.80
CA SER A 25 30.81 -27.60 -11.53
C SER A 25 31.17 -27.67 -10.04
N ALA A 26 31.23 -28.90 -9.54
CA ALA A 26 31.44 -29.27 -8.15
C ALA A 26 32.88 -29.03 -7.67
N ASP A 27 33.04 -28.58 -6.42
CA ASP A 27 33.86 -29.30 -5.43
C ASP A 27 33.58 -28.80 -4.00
N ASP A 28 33.80 -29.72 -3.07
CA ASP A 28 33.62 -29.67 -1.62
C ASP A 28 34.40 -28.52 -0.95
N ASP A 29 33.71 -27.66 -0.17
CA ASP A 29 34.28 -27.06 1.04
C ASP A 29 33.16 -26.45 1.91
N THR A 30 33.12 -26.92 3.17
CA THR A 30 32.20 -26.51 4.23
C THR A 30 32.29 -25.01 4.54
N GLU A 31 31.32 -24.22 4.08
CA GLU A 31 31.17 -22.82 4.49
C GLU A 31 30.10 -22.68 5.59
N THR A 32 30.58 -22.42 6.81
CA THR A 32 29.72 -22.04 7.93
C THR A 32 29.16 -20.65 7.64
N THR A 33 27.95 -20.59 7.08
CA THR A 33 27.25 -19.33 6.82
C THR A 33 26.76 -18.75 8.15
N THR A 34 27.61 -17.99 8.84
CA THR A 34 27.11 -17.00 9.80
C THR A 34 26.41 -15.91 8.99
N ALA A 35 25.10 -16.04 8.85
CA ALA A 35 24.24 -14.97 8.38
C ALA A 35 24.47 -13.76 9.29
N SER A 36 25.18 -12.76 8.75
CA SER A 36 25.26 -11.45 9.36
C SER A 36 23.83 -10.89 9.40
N PRO A 37 23.27 -10.54 10.57
CA PRO A 37 21.94 -9.97 10.60
C PRO A 37 22.06 -8.57 10.01
N ILE A 38 21.55 -8.37 8.80
CA ILE A 38 21.16 -7.02 8.39
C ILE A 38 20.04 -6.65 9.37
N SER A 39 20.40 -5.95 10.45
CA SER A 39 19.39 -5.24 11.23
C SER A 39 18.84 -4.18 10.29
N ASN A 40 17.71 -4.44 9.63
CA ASN A 40 17.08 -3.46 8.75
C ASN A 40 16.66 -2.25 9.61
N TYR A 41 17.56 -1.28 9.79
CA TYR A 41 17.31 -0.01 10.47
C TYR A 41 16.53 0.92 9.52
N MET A 42 15.33 0.47 9.18
CA MET A 42 14.41 1.12 8.28
C MET A 42 12.99 0.93 8.81
N ASP A 43 12.09 1.80 8.36
CA ASP A 43 10.67 1.62 8.59
C ASP A 43 10.14 0.39 7.87
N ARG A 44 9.14 -0.22 8.49
CA ARG A 44 8.49 -1.41 7.97
C ARG A 44 7.88 -1.08 6.59
N GLN A 45 8.18 -1.89 5.59
CA GLN A 45 7.47 -1.88 4.30
C GLN A 45 6.17 -2.68 4.43
N CYS A 46 5.21 -2.44 3.54
CA CYS A 46 4.04 -3.31 3.45
C CYS A 46 4.50 -4.74 3.10
N GLY A 47 3.82 -5.75 3.64
CA GLY A 47 4.11 -7.14 3.29
C GLY A 47 3.92 -7.42 1.79
N GLU A 48 4.72 -8.35 1.26
CA GLU A 48 4.76 -8.68 -0.18
C GLU A 48 4.30 -10.13 -0.47
N ASP A 49 3.88 -10.89 0.54
CA ASP A 49 3.45 -12.28 0.38
C ASP A 49 2.04 -12.39 -0.23
N LEU A 50 1.98 -12.60 -1.55
CA LEU A 50 0.73 -12.78 -2.29
C LEU A 50 -0.09 -14.00 -1.82
N SER A 51 0.54 -15.03 -1.23
CA SER A 51 -0.21 -16.17 -0.70
C SER A 51 -1.13 -15.76 0.46
N ASN A 52 -0.72 -14.72 1.20
CA ASN A 52 -1.44 -14.14 2.33
C ASN A 52 -2.35 -12.97 1.93
N LEU A 53 -2.59 -12.73 0.64
CA LEU A 53 -3.47 -11.65 0.18
C LEU A 53 -4.93 -11.89 0.61
N TRP A 54 -5.58 -10.84 1.10
CA TRP A 54 -6.93 -10.92 1.65
C TRP A 54 -7.82 -9.76 1.21
N LEU A 55 -8.37 -9.90 0.01
CA LEU A 55 -9.18 -8.87 -0.64
C LEU A 55 -10.53 -9.43 -1.12
N ASP A 56 -11.48 -8.54 -1.37
CA ASP A 56 -12.63 -8.82 -2.22
C ASP A 56 -12.42 -8.12 -3.57
N VAL A 57 -12.19 -8.88 -4.63
CA VAL A 57 -11.81 -8.38 -5.94
C VAL A 57 -12.92 -8.63 -6.96
N VAL A 58 -13.33 -7.59 -7.69
CA VAL A 58 -14.20 -7.74 -8.87
C VAL A 58 -13.40 -7.44 -10.13
N VAL A 59 -13.26 -8.44 -10.99
CA VAL A 59 -12.64 -8.28 -12.31
C VAL A 59 -13.73 -7.92 -13.32
N VAL A 60 -13.57 -6.79 -13.99
CA VAL A 60 -14.51 -6.22 -14.96
C VAL A 60 -13.84 -6.20 -16.33
N VAL A 61 -14.32 -7.04 -17.24
CA VAL A 61 -13.67 -7.27 -18.55
C VAL A 61 -14.58 -6.80 -19.69
N ASP A 62 -14.06 -5.90 -20.52
CA ASP A 62 -14.67 -5.56 -21.80
C ASP A 62 -14.77 -6.81 -22.68
N THR A 63 -15.89 -7.00 -23.36
CA THR A 63 -16.13 -8.11 -24.30
C THR A 63 -16.64 -7.61 -25.65
N SER A 64 -16.51 -6.31 -25.91
CA SER A 64 -16.77 -5.73 -27.23
C SER A 64 -15.80 -6.28 -28.28
N LYS A 65 -16.15 -6.10 -29.55
CA LYS A 65 -15.28 -6.45 -30.69
C LYS A 65 -13.87 -5.87 -30.56
N GLY A 66 -13.73 -4.68 -29.95
CA GLY A 66 -12.46 -4.00 -29.73
C GLY A 66 -11.45 -4.82 -28.93
N MET A 67 -11.89 -5.79 -28.13
CA MET A 67 -10.96 -6.67 -27.41
C MET A 67 -10.30 -7.73 -28.28
N THR A 68 -10.94 -8.17 -29.37
CA THR A 68 -10.61 -9.38 -30.16
C THR A 68 -10.58 -10.68 -29.33
N ASN A 69 -10.76 -11.83 -29.98
CA ASN A 69 -10.67 -13.13 -29.28
C ASN A 69 -9.27 -13.36 -28.70
N GLN A 70 -8.22 -12.98 -29.44
CA GLN A 70 -6.84 -13.09 -28.96
C GLN A 70 -6.59 -12.18 -27.75
N GLY A 71 -7.16 -10.98 -27.73
CA GLY A 71 -7.04 -10.09 -26.59
C GLY A 71 -7.76 -10.61 -25.35
N LEU A 72 -8.94 -11.19 -25.49
CA LEU A 72 -9.61 -11.88 -24.37
C LEU A 72 -8.79 -13.06 -23.85
N THR A 73 -8.17 -13.88 -24.71
CA THR A 73 -7.24 -14.93 -24.26
C THR A 73 -6.06 -14.36 -23.47
N LYS A 74 -5.50 -13.23 -23.91
CA LYS A 74 -4.40 -12.55 -23.19
C LYS A 74 -4.87 -12.00 -21.84
N VAL A 75 -6.05 -11.40 -21.77
CA VAL A 75 -6.64 -10.92 -20.51
C VAL A 75 -6.90 -12.08 -19.55
N ALA A 76 -7.48 -13.19 -20.03
CA ALA A 76 -7.67 -14.40 -19.25
C ALA A 76 -6.35 -14.91 -18.66
N ALA A 77 -5.30 -15.01 -19.48
CA ALA A 77 -3.97 -15.42 -19.03
C ALA A 77 -3.34 -14.42 -18.03
N ASN A 78 -3.56 -13.12 -18.22
CA ASN A 78 -3.07 -12.09 -17.29
C ASN A 78 -3.78 -12.20 -15.94
N ILE A 79 -5.11 -12.30 -15.90
CA ILE A 79 -5.87 -12.46 -14.66
C ILE A 79 -5.43 -13.74 -13.92
N ALA A 80 -5.31 -14.87 -14.63
CA ALA A 80 -4.81 -16.11 -14.05
C ALA A 80 -3.41 -15.92 -13.44
N SER A 81 -2.51 -15.25 -14.17
CA SER A 81 -1.13 -14.99 -13.71
C SER A 81 -1.08 -14.07 -12.48
N VAL A 82 -1.95 -13.04 -12.40
CA VAL A 82 -2.05 -12.14 -11.24
C VAL A 82 -2.31 -12.92 -9.95
N PHE A 83 -3.15 -13.95 -10.01
CA PHE A 83 -3.50 -14.78 -8.84
C PHE A 83 -2.63 -16.05 -8.69
N SER A 84 -1.67 -16.29 -9.58
CA SER A 84 -0.93 -17.57 -9.67
C SER A 84 0.13 -17.82 -8.57
N MET A 85 0.53 -16.78 -7.83
CA MET A 85 1.63 -16.85 -6.84
C MET A 85 1.17 -17.35 -5.46
N GLY A 86 0.43 -18.46 -5.45
CA GLY A 86 -0.08 -19.08 -4.22
C GLY A 86 -1.21 -18.32 -3.54
N THR A 87 -1.81 -17.34 -4.21
CA THR A 87 -2.95 -16.58 -3.68
C THR A 87 -4.09 -17.54 -3.33
N ARG A 88 -4.54 -17.47 -2.07
CA ARG A 88 -5.61 -18.34 -1.56
C ARG A 88 -6.97 -17.79 -1.99
N ILE A 89 -7.53 -18.37 -3.05
CA ILE A 89 -8.86 -18.02 -3.55
C ILE A 89 -9.96 -18.70 -2.74
N GLY A 90 -11.00 -17.95 -2.38
CA GLY A 90 -12.24 -18.48 -1.79
C GLY A 90 -12.51 -18.04 -0.36
N THR A 91 -13.40 -18.78 0.31
CA THR A 91 -13.75 -18.55 1.72
C THR A 91 -13.35 -19.77 2.56
N GLN A 92 -12.37 -19.59 3.46
CA GLN A 92 -11.94 -20.66 4.36
C GLN A 92 -12.15 -20.26 5.81
N ALA A 93 -13.05 -20.94 6.51
CA ALA A 93 -13.44 -20.55 7.89
C ALA A 93 -12.28 -20.58 8.90
N GLY A 94 -11.24 -21.39 8.64
CA GLY A 94 -10.05 -21.51 9.50
C GLY A 94 -8.86 -20.66 9.06
N GLU A 95 -8.92 -20.02 7.89
CA GLU A 95 -7.84 -19.19 7.35
C GLU A 95 -8.45 -17.87 6.86
N PRO A 96 -8.29 -16.78 7.63
CA PRO A 96 -8.87 -15.51 7.23
C PRO A 96 -8.12 -14.83 6.08
N ARG A 97 -6.86 -15.19 5.80
CA ARG A 97 -6.08 -14.57 4.72
C ARG A 97 -6.43 -15.16 3.36
N THR A 98 -7.67 -14.93 2.92
CA THR A 98 -8.17 -15.39 1.62
C THR A 98 -8.74 -14.25 0.80
N THR A 99 -8.56 -14.36 -0.52
CA THR A 99 -9.07 -13.43 -1.50
C THR A 99 -10.28 -14.02 -2.22
N ARG A 100 -11.37 -13.26 -2.30
CA ARG A 100 -12.52 -13.59 -3.14
C ARG A 100 -12.40 -12.87 -4.47
N VAL A 101 -12.77 -13.55 -5.55
CA VAL A 101 -12.76 -12.97 -6.89
C VAL A 101 -14.15 -13.12 -7.50
N ALA A 102 -14.65 -12.06 -8.12
CA ALA A 102 -15.85 -12.07 -8.95
C ALA A 102 -15.48 -11.67 -10.38
N LEU A 103 -16.27 -12.13 -11.34
CA LEU A 103 -16.07 -11.86 -12.75
C LEU A 103 -17.31 -11.22 -13.38
N VAL A 104 -17.12 -9.99 -13.87
CA VAL A 104 -18.11 -9.23 -14.64
C VAL A 104 -17.57 -9.05 -16.05
N THR A 105 -18.40 -9.33 -17.05
CA THR A 105 -18.11 -8.90 -18.42
C THR A 105 -19.04 -7.78 -18.82
N TYR A 106 -18.59 -6.89 -19.71
CA TYR A 106 -19.44 -5.81 -20.21
C TYR A 106 -19.23 -5.51 -21.70
N ASN A 107 -20.25 -4.94 -22.32
CA ASN A 107 -20.23 -4.32 -23.64
C ASN A 107 -21.34 -3.23 -23.68
N GLN A 108 -22.42 -3.43 -24.44
CA GLN A 108 -23.66 -2.64 -24.32
C GLN A 108 -24.36 -2.85 -22.96
N TYR A 109 -24.22 -4.04 -22.39
CA TYR A 109 -24.75 -4.40 -21.07
C TYR A 109 -23.65 -5.05 -20.22
N ALA A 110 -23.84 -5.08 -18.89
CA ALA A 110 -22.98 -5.84 -17.99
C ALA A 110 -23.63 -7.19 -17.64
N LYS A 111 -22.80 -8.21 -17.47
CA LYS A 111 -23.18 -9.54 -17.02
C LYS A 111 -22.25 -9.97 -15.91
N VAL A 112 -22.82 -10.31 -14.75
CA VAL A 112 -22.11 -11.03 -13.69
C VAL A 112 -22.00 -12.49 -14.11
N ASN A 113 -20.79 -12.97 -14.38
CA ASN A 113 -20.53 -14.37 -14.72
C ASN A 113 -20.26 -15.19 -13.47
N ALA A 114 -19.59 -14.59 -12.47
CA ALA A 114 -19.35 -15.19 -11.17
C ALA A 114 -19.41 -14.12 -10.08
N GLY A 115 -20.09 -14.43 -8.97
CA GLY A 115 -20.09 -13.61 -7.76
C GLY A 115 -18.90 -13.93 -6.85
N LEU A 116 -18.69 -13.14 -5.79
CA LEU A 116 -17.53 -13.26 -4.90
C LEU A 116 -17.42 -14.62 -4.17
N ASP A 117 -18.53 -15.34 -4.02
CA ASP A 117 -18.56 -16.64 -3.33
C ASP A 117 -18.55 -17.85 -4.30
N VAL A 118 -18.35 -17.61 -5.61
CA VAL A 118 -18.37 -18.69 -6.62
C VAL A 118 -17.03 -19.42 -6.69
N TYR A 119 -15.92 -18.70 -6.83
CA TYR A 119 -14.59 -19.32 -6.92
C TYR A 119 -14.08 -19.70 -5.53
N GLN A 120 -13.74 -20.98 -5.33
CA GLN A 120 -13.25 -21.52 -4.07
C GLN A 120 -11.82 -22.07 -4.14
N SER A 121 -11.19 -21.96 -5.31
CA SER A 121 -9.82 -22.38 -5.59
C SER A 121 -9.26 -21.65 -6.82
N LEU A 122 -7.95 -21.77 -7.04
CA LEU A 122 -7.31 -21.27 -8.27
C LEU A 122 -7.80 -22.02 -9.52
N ASP A 123 -8.06 -23.33 -9.39
CA ASP A 123 -8.55 -24.14 -10.51
C ASP A 123 -9.96 -23.70 -10.93
N ASP A 124 -10.88 -23.44 -9.98
CA ASP A 124 -12.22 -22.91 -10.28
C ASP A 124 -12.13 -21.58 -11.04
N LEU A 125 -11.23 -20.70 -10.59
CA LEU A 125 -11.00 -19.39 -11.20
C LEU A 125 -10.47 -19.54 -12.63
N TYR A 126 -9.49 -20.42 -12.85
CA TYR A 126 -8.85 -20.60 -14.15
C TYR A 126 -9.83 -21.21 -15.16
N ASP A 127 -10.48 -22.30 -14.78
CA ASP A 127 -11.41 -23.02 -15.67
C ASP A 127 -12.55 -22.12 -16.14
N ASP A 128 -13.13 -21.33 -15.22
CA ASP A 128 -14.23 -20.43 -15.56
C ASP A 128 -13.76 -19.21 -16.35
N ILE A 129 -12.63 -18.57 -16.00
CA ILE A 129 -12.14 -17.39 -16.73
C ILE A 129 -11.89 -17.72 -18.20
N PHE A 130 -11.23 -18.83 -18.51
CA PHE A 130 -10.98 -19.22 -19.91
C PHE A 130 -12.26 -19.65 -20.63
N THR A 131 -13.25 -20.18 -19.90
CA THR A 131 -14.56 -20.50 -20.45
C THR A 131 -15.38 -19.25 -20.77
N VAL A 132 -15.38 -18.26 -19.87
CA VAL A 132 -16.15 -17.01 -20.02
C VAL A 132 -15.51 -16.09 -21.05
N LEU A 133 -14.19 -15.97 -21.07
CA LEU A 133 -13.43 -15.04 -21.93
C LEU A 133 -12.94 -15.70 -23.24
N HIS A 134 -13.72 -16.61 -23.82
CA HIS A 134 -13.33 -17.32 -25.04
C HIS A 134 -13.65 -16.56 -26.34
N ALA A 135 -14.64 -15.66 -26.32
CA ALA A 135 -15.12 -14.97 -27.51
C ALA A 135 -15.68 -13.56 -27.20
N VAL A 136 -15.43 -12.63 -28.11
CA VAL A 136 -16.03 -11.30 -28.07
C VAL A 136 -17.49 -11.32 -28.56
N SER A 137 -18.24 -10.30 -28.15
CA SER A 137 -19.55 -9.98 -28.68
C SER A 137 -19.45 -9.47 -30.13
N SER A 138 -20.58 -9.46 -30.85
CA SER A 138 -20.68 -8.89 -32.20
C SER A 138 -20.85 -7.36 -32.20
N THR A 139 -20.82 -6.70 -31.03
CA THR A 139 -20.99 -5.25 -30.90
C THR A 139 -19.67 -4.53 -30.68
N ASP A 140 -19.56 -3.31 -31.21
CA ASP A 140 -18.45 -2.39 -30.95
C ASP A 140 -18.74 -1.48 -29.72
N GLU A 141 -19.90 -1.63 -29.08
CA GLU A 141 -20.26 -0.90 -27.87
C GLU A 141 -19.51 -1.42 -26.64
N SER A 142 -18.94 -0.50 -25.85
CA SER A 142 -18.17 -0.78 -24.64
C SER A 142 -18.48 0.28 -23.58
N TYR A 143 -19.56 0.08 -22.82
CA TYR A 143 -20.01 1.00 -21.78
C TYR A 143 -19.46 0.61 -20.42
N LEU A 144 -18.25 1.09 -20.12
CA LEU A 144 -17.55 0.82 -18.86
C LEU A 144 -18.39 1.15 -17.62
N ALA A 145 -19.22 2.21 -17.69
CA ALA A 145 -20.14 2.58 -16.61
C ALA A 145 -21.06 1.42 -16.18
N LYS A 146 -21.49 0.56 -17.12
CA LYS A 146 -22.32 -0.61 -16.81
C LYS A 146 -21.52 -1.69 -16.08
N GLY A 147 -20.28 -1.95 -16.52
CA GLY A 147 -19.40 -2.91 -15.89
C GLY A 147 -19.04 -2.52 -14.46
N ILE A 148 -18.66 -1.25 -14.24
CA ILE A 148 -18.31 -0.73 -12.91
C ILE A 148 -19.55 -0.68 -12.00
N ALA A 149 -20.74 -0.34 -12.52
CA ALA A 149 -21.97 -0.38 -11.73
C ALA A 149 -22.30 -1.80 -11.24
N ALA A 150 -22.13 -2.83 -12.08
CA ALA A 150 -22.29 -4.22 -11.65
C ALA A 150 -21.26 -4.65 -10.59
N ALA A 151 -20.03 -4.12 -10.66
CA ALA A 151 -19.03 -4.33 -9.62
C ALA A 151 -19.41 -3.66 -8.30
N GLU A 152 -19.94 -2.43 -8.34
CA GLU A 152 -20.45 -1.72 -7.17
C GLU A 152 -21.57 -2.51 -6.48
N ASP A 153 -22.53 -3.06 -7.24
CA ASP A 153 -23.62 -3.88 -6.69
C ASP A 153 -23.08 -5.13 -5.96
N LEU A 154 -22.10 -5.83 -6.56
CA LEU A 154 -21.47 -7.00 -5.93
C LEU A 154 -20.73 -6.63 -4.63
N LEU A 155 -19.99 -5.53 -4.64
CA LEU A 155 -19.25 -5.04 -3.47
C LEU A 155 -20.18 -4.52 -2.38
N HIS A 156 -21.32 -3.92 -2.75
CA HIS A 156 -22.35 -3.52 -1.80
C HIS A 156 -22.94 -4.72 -1.07
N ILE A 157 -23.26 -5.80 -1.79
CA ILE A 157 -23.72 -7.06 -1.19
C ILE A 157 -22.63 -7.64 -0.27
N ALA A 158 -21.37 -7.62 -0.70
CA ALA A 158 -20.25 -8.10 0.12
C ALA A 158 -20.09 -7.33 1.44
N LYS A 159 -20.26 -5.99 1.45
CA LYS A 159 -20.17 -5.18 2.68
C LYS A 159 -21.24 -5.54 3.71
N GLN A 160 -22.38 -6.09 3.29
CA GLN A 160 -23.42 -6.55 4.21
C GLN A 160 -23.01 -7.82 4.97
N ASN A 161 -21.97 -8.54 4.52
CA ASN A 161 -21.40 -9.65 5.24
C ASN A 161 -20.47 -9.16 6.37
N VAL A 162 -20.98 -9.18 7.59
CA VAL A 162 -20.29 -8.70 8.81
C VAL A 162 -18.95 -9.41 9.04
N THR A 163 -18.77 -10.65 8.57
CA THR A 163 -17.53 -11.42 8.78
C THR A 163 -16.34 -10.93 7.94
N ARG A 164 -16.60 -10.18 6.86
CA ARG A 164 -15.57 -9.67 5.94
C ARG A 164 -15.65 -8.16 5.74
N SER A 165 -16.35 -7.45 6.61
CA SER A 165 -16.54 -5.99 6.49
C SER A 165 -15.24 -5.18 6.56
N HIS A 166 -14.17 -5.76 7.12
CA HIS A 166 -12.84 -5.15 7.22
C HIS A 166 -11.92 -5.44 6.03
N TYR A 167 -12.30 -6.34 5.11
CA TYR A 167 -11.49 -6.65 3.93
C TYR A 167 -11.54 -5.48 2.96
N LYS A 168 -10.39 -5.15 2.36
CA LYS A 168 -10.34 -4.12 1.32
C LYS A 168 -10.91 -4.65 0.02
N GLN A 169 -11.52 -3.72 -0.71
CA GLN A 169 -12.26 -4.01 -1.92
C GLN A 169 -11.52 -3.42 -3.11
N VAL A 170 -11.41 -4.20 -4.18
CA VAL A 170 -10.69 -3.81 -5.40
C VAL A 170 -11.54 -4.12 -6.62
N VAL A 171 -11.54 -3.22 -7.60
CA VAL A 171 -12.07 -3.47 -8.94
C VAL A 171 -10.90 -3.47 -9.92
N ILE A 172 -10.75 -4.51 -10.73
CA ILE A 172 -9.76 -4.57 -11.81
C ILE A 172 -10.51 -4.46 -13.14
N VAL A 173 -10.27 -3.39 -13.89
CA VAL A 173 -10.92 -3.11 -15.17
C VAL A 173 -9.96 -3.42 -16.31
N TYR A 174 -10.39 -4.26 -17.25
CA TYR A 174 -9.73 -4.44 -18.55
C TYR A 174 -10.62 -3.85 -19.64
N ALA A 175 -10.14 -2.84 -20.35
CA ALA A 175 -10.93 -2.12 -21.35
C ALA A 175 -10.17 -1.93 -22.67
N SER A 176 -10.85 -2.09 -23.81
CA SER A 176 -10.30 -1.76 -25.14
C SER A 176 -10.71 -0.37 -25.64
N SER A 177 -11.68 0.26 -24.99
CA SER A 177 -12.12 1.61 -25.33
C SER A 177 -12.76 2.29 -24.13
N TYR A 178 -12.77 3.63 -24.16
CA TYR A 178 -13.48 4.48 -23.21
C TYR A 178 -14.65 5.15 -23.93
N LYS A 179 -15.88 4.78 -23.59
CA LYS A 179 -17.10 5.32 -24.23
C LYS A 179 -18.16 5.65 -23.19
N GLY A 180 -18.93 6.68 -23.51
CA GLY A 180 -20.14 7.05 -22.79
C GLY A 180 -20.18 8.53 -22.39
N THR A 181 -21.38 9.09 -22.38
CA THR A 181 -21.68 10.42 -21.85
C THR A 181 -22.97 10.35 -21.02
N GLY A 182 -23.26 11.37 -20.22
CA GLY A 182 -24.44 11.38 -19.34
C GLY A 182 -24.44 10.15 -18.43
N ASP A 183 -25.53 9.38 -18.43
CA ASP A 183 -25.71 8.17 -17.61
C ASP A 183 -24.75 7.02 -17.97
N LEU A 184 -24.04 7.11 -19.10
CA LEU A 184 -23.04 6.14 -19.53
C LEU A 184 -21.60 6.59 -19.23
N ASN A 185 -21.42 7.78 -18.64
CA ASN A 185 -20.11 8.21 -18.15
C ASN A 185 -19.68 7.34 -16.96
N PRO A 186 -18.51 6.68 -16.97
CA PRO A 186 -18.06 5.84 -15.86
C PRO A 186 -17.59 6.63 -14.63
N LEU A 187 -17.20 7.90 -14.78
CA LEU A 187 -16.60 8.68 -13.70
C LEU A 187 -17.47 8.80 -12.46
N PRO A 188 -18.79 9.12 -12.54
CA PRO A 188 -19.62 9.23 -11.34
C PRO A 188 -19.72 7.93 -10.53
N VAL A 189 -19.61 6.76 -11.16
CA VAL A 189 -19.61 5.46 -10.46
C VAL A 189 -18.23 5.19 -9.87
N ALA A 190 -17.18 5.43 -10.64
CA ALA A 190 -15.80 5.28 -10.19
C ALA A 190 -15.49 6.17 -8.97
N ASP A 191 -15.93 7.43 -8.99
CA ASP A 191 -15.72 8.37 -7.89
C ASP A 191 -16.47 7.95 -6.62
N ARG A 192 -17.67 7.37 -6.74
CA ARG A 192 -18.36 6.79 -5.58
C ARG A 192 -17.61 5.61 -4.99
N LEU A 193 -17.13 4.70 -5.82
CA LEU A 193 -16.33 3.56 -5.38
C LEU A 193 -15.05 4.01 -4.67
N LYS A 194 -14.30 4.94 -5.27
CA LYS A 194 -13.10 5.54 -4.64
C LYS A 194 -13.44 6.22 -3.30
N THR A 195 -14.55 6.96 -3.24
CA THR A 195 -15.04 7.58 -1.99
C THR A 195 -15.45 6.55 -0.94
N ALA A 196 -15.90 5.36 -1.37
CA ALA A 196 -16.26 4.24 -0.52
C ALA A 196 -15.06 3.33 -0.14
N ASP A 197 -13.83 3.83 -0.34
CA ASP A 197 -12.56 3.16 -0.06
C ASP A 197 -12.33 1.88 -0.89
N VAL A 198 -12.86 1.86 -2.11
CA VAL A 198 -12.60 0.82 -3.11
C VAL A 198 -11.47 1.28 -4.03
N SER A 199 -10.44 0.46 -4.16
CA SER A 199 -9.36 0.70 -5.12
C SER A 199 -9.76 0.25 -6.52
N ILE A 200 -9.49 1.06 -7.54
CA ILE A 200 -9.77 0.72 -8.93
C ILE A 200 -8.44 0.60 -9.67
N ILE A 201 -8.15 -0.58 -10.18
CA ILE A 201 -7.02 -0.86 -11.05
C ILE A 201 -7.54 -0.87 -12.49
N THR A 202 -6.93 -0.10 -13.38
CA THR A 202 -7.31 -0.05 -14.79
C THR A 202 -6.19 -0.59 -15.66
N VAL A 203 -6.55 -1.42 -16.64
CA VAL A 203 -5.64 -2.01 -17.61
C VAL A 203 -6.16 -1.66 -19.01
N ALA A 204 -5.47 -0.71 -19.66
CA ALA A 204 -5.72 -0.35 -21.03
C ALA A 204 -5.28 -1.51 -21.95
N PHE A 205 -6.23 -2.12 -22.65
CA PHE A 205 -5.93 -3.07 -23.72
C PHE A 205 -5.74 -2.31 -25.02
N ASN A 206 -4.55 -1.74 -25.20
CA ASN A 206 -4.25 -0.95 -26.39
C ASN A 206 -3.83 -1.87 -27.55
N GLN A 207 -4.49 -1.74 -28.70
CA GLN A 207 -4.13 -2.45 -29.94
C GLN A 207 -3.26 -1.59 -30.86
N ASP A 208 -3.41 -0.26 -30.79
CA ASP A 208 -2.79 0.69 -31.73
C ASP A 208 -1.70 1.56 -31.07
N ASN A 209 -1.48 1.39 -29.76
CA ASN A 209 -0.45 2.04 -28.94
C ASN A 209 -0.50 3.58 -28.95
N ASP A 210 -1.70 4.16 -29.06
CA ASP A 210 -1.93 5.60 -29.18
C ASP A 210 -1.98 6.38 -27.85
N GLY A 211 -1.89 5.69 -26.70
CA GLY A 211 -1.85 6.29 -25.35
C GLY A 211 -3.15 6.92 -24.85
N ALA A 212 -4.05 7.35 -25.72
CA ALA A 212 -5.29 8.06 -25.35
C ALA A 212 -6.19 7.24 -24.41
N LEU A 213 -6.33 5.93 -24.67
CA LEU A 213 -7.10 5.05 -23.81
C LEU A 213 -6.53 4.97 -22.39
N LEU A 214 -5.20 4.99 -22.25
CA LEU A 214 -4.54 4.93 -20.95
C LEU A 214 -4.82 6.22 -20.16
N GLU A 215 -4.80 7.38 -20.80
CA GLU A 215 -5.15 8.66 -20.18
C GLU A 215 -6.61 8.70 -19.71
N ASP A 216 -7.55 8.25 -20.55
CA ASP A 216 -8.97 8.21 -20.19
C ASP A 216 -9.23 7.26 -19.01
N LEU A 217 -8.59 6.09 -19.00
CA LEU A 217 -8.73 5.12 -17.91
C LEU A 217 -8.06 5.59 -16.61
N ALA A 218 -7.03 6.43 -16.68
CA ALA A 218 -6.42 7.02 -15.48
C ALA A 218 -7.42 7.85 -14.66
N LEU A 219 -8.45 8.44 -15.30
CA LEU A 219 -9.51 9.17 -14.61
C LEU A 219 -10.44 8.25 -13.80
N VAL A 220 -10.60 7.01 -14.26
CA VAL A 220 -11.41 5.97 -13.63
C VAL A 220 -10.64 5.30 -12.50
N GLY A 221 -9.39 4.93 -12.77
CA GLY A 221 -8.51 4.26 -11.82
C GLY A 221 -8.27 5.06 -10.54
N SER A 222 -7.90 4.34 -9.49
CA SER A 222 -7.24 4.95 -8.35
C SER A 222 -5.89 5.50 -8.78
N PRO A 223 -5.40 6.58 -8.15
CA PRO A 223 -4.10 7.14 -8.50
C PRO A 223 -2.99 6.09 -8.44
N ASN A 224 -2.08 6.12 -9.40
CA ASN A 224 -0.98 5.16 -9.59
C ASN A 224 -1.38 3.71 -9.95
N PHE A 225 -2.67 3.41 -10.17
CA PHE A 225 -3.16 2.06 -10.49
C PHE A 225 -3.69 1.95 -11.94
N ASN A 226 -3.06 2.65 -12.87
CA ASN A 226 -3.44 2.63 -14.29
C ASN A 226 -2.26 2.11 -15.13
N PHE A 227 -2.50 0.99 -15.79
CA PHE A 227 -1.49 0.20 -16.50
C PHE A 227 -1.95 -0.11 -17.93
N ALA A 228 -1.05 -0.60 -18.77
CA ALA A 228 -1.34 -1.07 -20.11
C ALA A 228 -0.94 -2.53 -20.30
N ASN A 229 -1.66 -3.22 -21.18
CA ASN A 229 -1.29 -4.57 -21.63
C ASN A 229 0.09 -4.64 -22.33
N THR A 230 0.62 -3.50 -22.77
CA THR A 230 1.92 -3.35 -23.42
C THR A 230 3.06 -3.05 -22.44
N ASP A 231 2.76 -2.87 -21.15
CA ASP A 231 3.77 -2.59 -20.14
C ASP A 231 4.75 -3.77 -20.00
N SER A 232 5.93 -3.50 -19.45
CA SER A 232 6.99 -4.52 -19.34
C SER A 232 6.63 -5.65 -18.37
N ASN A 233 5.80 -5.37 -17.36
CA ASN A 233 5.36 -6.34 -16.36
C ASN A 233 3.97 -6.02 -15.79
N PRO A 234 2.90 -6.12 -16.61
CA PRO A 234 1.54 -5.81 -16.17
C PRO A 234 1.06 -6.73 -15.03
N VAL A 235 1.56 -7.97 -14.96
CA VAL A 235 1.22 -8.88 -13.87
C VAL A 235 1.78 -8.36 -12.54
N GLY A 236 3.07 -8.00 -12.50
CA GLY A 236 3.70 -7.47 -11.29
C GLY A 236 3.15 -6.11 -10.87
N GLU A 237 2.77 -5.26 -11.82
CA GLU A 237 2.12 -3.98 -11.55
C GLU A 237 0.75 -4.15 -10.88
N ILE A 238 -0.09 -5.05 -11.39
CA ILE A 238 -1.38 -5.37 -10.79
C ILE A 238 -1.20 -6.02 -9.41
N GLN A 239 -0.24 -6.94 -9.27
CA GLN A 239 0.09 -7.56 -7.98
C GLN A 239 0.56 -6.52 -6.95
N GLY A 240 1.43 -5.58 -7.35
CA GLY A 240 1.87 -4.48 -6.50
C GLY A 240 0.71 -3.57 -6.08
N ALA A 241 -0.20 -3.25 -6.99
CA ALA A 241 -1.41 -2.49 -6.69
C ALA A 241 -2.34 -3.23 -5.71
N LEU A 242 -2.49 -4.55 -5.85
CA LEU A 242 -3.25 -5.37 -4.89
C LEU A 242 -2.60 -5.38 -3.50
N LEU A 243 -1.26 -5.49 -3.42
CA LEU A 243 -0.53 -5.42 -2.16
C LEU A 243 -0.69 -4.03 -1.49
N GLN A 244 -0.60 -2.95 -2.26
CA GLN A 244 -0.82 -1.58 -1.76
C GLN A 244 -2.27 -1.32 -1.34
N ALA A 245 -3.26 -1.92 -2.02
CA ALA A 245 -4.65 -1.88 -1.61
C ALA A 245 -4.89 -2.68 -0.31
N ASN A 246 -4.16 -3.78 -0.12
CA ASN A 246 -4.19 -4.59 1.10
C ASN A 246 -3.38 -3.97 2.25
N CYS A 247 -2.60 -2.91 2.00
CA CYS A 247 -1.81 -2.22 3.00
C CYS A 247 -2.53 -0.96 3.51
N PHE A 248 -3.06 -1.03 4.73
CA PHE A 248 -3.89 0.04 5.28
C PHE A 248 -3.84 0.13 6.80
N CYS A 249 -4.21 1.30 7.33
CA CYS A 249 -4.24 1.53 8.76
C CYS A 249 -5.60 1.24 9.41
N PRO A 250 -5.60 0.94 10.72
CA PRO A 250 -6.81 0.99 11.52
C PRO A 250 -7.48 2.37 11.49
N ASN A 251 -8.78 2.40 11.80
CA ASN A 251 -9.52 3.66 11.92
C ASN A 251 -8.87 4.61 12.94
N GLY A 252 -8.78 5.88 12.59
CA GLY A 252 -8.16 6.90 13.44
C GLY A 252 -6.63 6.94 13.40
N TRP A 253 -5.99 6.02 12.67
CA TRP A 253 -4.54 6.03 12.43
C TRP A 253 -4.23 6.51 11.02
N THR A 254 -3.17 7.31 10.89
CA THR A 254 -2.69 7.83 9.62
C THR A 254 -1.60 6.93 9.06
N GLN A 255 -1.77 6.43 7.84
CA GLN A 255 -0.74 5.68 7.13
C GLN A 255 0.50 6.53 6.93
N TYR A 256 1.68 6.03 7.29
CA TYR A 256 2.95 6.65 6.89
C TYR A 256 3.17 6.43 5.39
N ARG A 257 3.49 7.51 4.68
CA ARG A 257 3.72 7.51 3.23
C ARG A 257 4.98 8.26 2.89
N THR A 258 5.48 8.06 1.68
CA THR A 258 6.60 8.85 1.13
C THR A 258 6.34 10.35 1.20
N SER A 259 5.07 10.78 1.05
CA SER A 259 4.68 12.18 1.21
C SER A 259 3.41 12.33 2.05
N TYR A 260 3.43 13.28 2.98
CA TYR A 260 2.23 13.66 3.72
C TYR A 260 1.19 14.33 2.81
N ALA A 261 1.65 15.27 1.96
CA ALA A 261 0.80 16.07 1.08
C ALA A 261 0.13 15.26 -0.04
N TYR A 262 0.78 14.20 -0.52
CA TYR A 262 0.25 13.35 -1.60
C TYR A 262 -0.34 12.06 -1.02
N ALA A 263 -1.67 12.02 -0.93
CA ALA A 263 -2.41 10.93 -0.28
C ALA A 263 -2.24 9.55 -0.94
N ASP A 264 -1.87 9.58 -2.21
CA ASP A 264 -1.64 8.48 -3.15
C ASP A 264 -0.18 8.05 -3.26
N SER A 265 0.74 8.73 -2.56
CA SER A 265 2.13 8.31 -2.52
C SER A 265 2.30 6.95 -1.83
N TYR A 266 3.41 6.28 -2.13
CA TYR A 266 3.71 4.94 -1.64
C TYR A 266 3.51 4.81 -0.12
N ARG A 267 2.80 3.76 0.28
CA ARG A 267 2.45 3.49 1.68
C ARG A 267 3.49 2.57 2.30
N PHE A 268 3.98 2.94 3.46
CA PHE A 268 4.82 2.09 4.30
C PHE A 268 3.95 1.20 5.18
N GLY A 269 4.50 0.13 5.71
CA GLY A 269 3.83 -0.79 6.63
C GLY A 269 3.63 -0.24 8.05
N VAL A 270 3.43 1.08 8.19
CA VAL A 270 3.49 1.84 9.44
C VAL A 270 2.30 2.81 9.54
N CYS A 271 1.66 2.83 10.70
CA CYS A 271 0.51 3.67 11.04
C CYS A 271 0.84 4.58 12.22
N ILE A 272 0.45 5.84 12.16
CA ILE A 272 0.82 6.88 13.11
C ILE A 272 -0.44 7.54 13.67
N ALA A 273 -0.52 7.70 14.99
CA ALA A 273 -1.63 8.39 15.67
C ALA A 273 -1.10 9.47 16.62
N PRO A 274 -1.34 10.76 16.31
CA PRO A 274 -1.09 11.85 17.26
C PRO A 274 -2.10 11.79 18.40
N THR A 275 -1.62 11.75 19.65
CA THR A 275 -2.48 11.80 20.82
C THR A 275 -2.44 13.17 21.48
N VAL A 276 -3.59 13.85 21.46
CA VAL A 276 -3.78 15.23 21.91
C VAL A 276 -4.18 15.34 23.39
N ILE A 277 -3.81 14.36 24.19
CA ILE A 277 -4.01 14.35 25.64
C ILE A 277 -2.64 14.35 26.30
N PRO A 278 -2.26 15.38 27.09
CA PRO A 278 -0.93 15.45 27.65
C PRO A 278 -0.68 14.34 28.68
N ALA A 279 0.48 13.69 28.58
CA ALA A 279 0.92 12.69 29.53
C ALA A 279 2.43 12.79 29.74
N VAL A 280 2.91 12.39 30.93
CA VAL A 280 4.35 12.16 31.12
C VAL A 280 4.77 10.97 30.27
N TRP A 281 6.04 10.93 29.83
CA TRP A 281 6.50 9.94 28.86
C TRP A 281 6.16 8.49 29.23
N ARG A 282 6.32 8.11 30.51
CA ARG A 282 5.98 6.76 30.96
C ARG A 282 4.49 6.42 30.79
N ALA A 283 3.60 7.38 31.02
CA ALA A 283 2.17 7.22 30.82
C ALA A 283 1.81 7.22 29.32
N ALA A 284 2.47 8.06 28.52
CA ALA A 284 2.33 8.07 27.06
C ALA A 284 2.69 6.70 26.45
N LYS A 285 3.80 6.10 26.88
CA LYS A 285 4.21 4.74 26.50
C LYS A 285 3.15 3.69 26.78
N LEU A 286 2.60 3.69 28.00
CA LEU A 286 1.53 2.76 28.38
C LEU A 286 0.23 3.03 27.62
N SER A 287 -0.07 4.31 27.35
CA SER A 287 -1.24 4.70 26.58
C SER A 287 -1.18 4.19 25.15
N CYS A 288 -0.07 4.40 24.42
CA CYS A 288 0.09 3.88 23.06
C CYS A 288 -0.15 2.36 23.01
N ARG A 289 0.43 1.61 23.96
CA ARG A 289 0.25 0.14 24.06
C ARG A 289 -1.21 -0.28 24.29
N ASN A 290 -2.02 0.59 24.88
CA ASN A 290 -3.44 0.33 25.13
C ASN A 290 -4.34 0.88 24.02
N GLN A 291 -3.85 1.77 23.15
CA GLN A 291 -4.63 2.32 22.03
C GLN A 291 -4.84 1.29 20.92
N TRP A 292 -3.83 0.46 20.64
CA TRP A 292 -3.93 -0.63 19.69
C TRP A 292 -3.00 -1.78 20.08
N ASN A 293 -3.35 -3.01 19.68
CA ASN A 293 -2.50 -4.16 19.95
C ASN A 293 -1.12 -3.95 19.32
N ASN A 294 -0.04 -4.16 20.08
CA ASN A 294 1.34 -3.94 19.63
C ASN A 294 1.68 -2.49 19.24
N ALA A 295 0.87 -1.50 19.59
CA ALA A 295 1.25 -0.10 19.41
C ALA A 295 2.28 0.34 20.46
N TYR A 296 3.10 1.32 20.09
CA TYR A 296 4.20 1.84 20.91
C TYR A 296 4.43 3.32 20.59
N LEU A 297 5.35 3.99 21.31
CA LEU A 297 5.68 5.39 21.00
C LEU A 297 6.48 5.47 19.70
N LEU A 298 6.16 6.48 18.88
CA LEU A 298 6.73 6.70 17.55
C LEU A 298 8.26 6.56 17.49
N ASN A 299 8.74 5.88 16.46
CA ASN A 299 10.16 5.87 16.11
C ASN A 299 10.45 6.81 14.95
N GLU A 300 11.62 7.45 14.94
CA GLU A 300 12.07 8.28 13.82
C GLU A 300 13.45 7.79 13.36
N TYR A 301 13.50 6.85 12.41
CA TYR A 301 14.77 6.29 11.94
C TYR A 301 15.51 7.20 10.96
N ASP A 302 14.79 8.07 10.27
CA ASP A 302 15.34 9.01 9.31
C ASP A 302 14.59 10.36 9.32
N ILE A 303 15.13 11.31 8.56
CA ILE A 303 14.56 12.65 8.42
C ILE A 303 13.21 12.66 7.68
N ASN A 304 12.95 11.68 6.80
CA ASN A 304 11.71 11.66 6.03
C ASN A 304 10.52 11.36 6.95
N LYS A 305 10.67 10.39 7.86
CA LYS A 305 9.63 10.09 8.84
C LYS A 305 9.44 11.24 9.83
N HIS A 306 10.52 11.88 10.27
CA HIS A 306 10.44 13.08 11.11
C HIS A 306 9.66 14.21 10.44
N ASN A 307 9.98 14.55 9.19
CA ASN A 307 9.28 15.57 8.43
C ASN A 307 7.81 15.21 8.22
N TYR A 308 7.51 13.95 7.89
CA TYR A 308 6.13 13.46 7.75
C TYR A 308 5.32 13.64 9.03
N VAL A 309 5.90 13.27 10.18
CA VAL A 309 5.27 13.41 11.49
C VAL A 309 5.06 14.89 11.82
N LEU A 310 6.04 15.74 11.52
CA LEU A 310 5.91 17.18 11.72
C LEU A 310 4.78 17.77 10.86
N ASP A 311 4.69 17.39 9.58
CA ASP A 311 3.59 17.81 8.69
C ASP A 311 2.22 17.35 9.23
N LEU A 312 2.13 16.10 9.70
CA LEU A 312 0.92 15.56 10.33
C LEU A 312 0.53 16.36 11.58
N ILE A 313 1.50 16.71 12.42
CA ILE A 313 1.30 17.50 13.63
C ILE A 313 0.85 18.92 13.29
N GLN A 314 1.49 19.58 12.33
CA GLN A 314 1.13 20.92 11.87
C GLN A 314 -0.30 20.99 11.31
N ASN A 315 -0.79 19.90 10.74
CA ASN A 315 -2.16 19.77 10.25
C ASN A 315 -3.16 19.27 11.31
N THR A 316 -2.71 19.00 12.54
CA THR A 316 -3.57 18.59 13.65
C THR A 316 -3.85 19.79 14.54
N THR A 317 -5.10 20.25 14.55
CA THR A 317 -5.52 21.54 15.14
C THR A 317 -5.18 21.72 16.64
N ALA A 318 -5.06 20.63 17.38
CA ALA A 318 -4.73 20.67 18.80
C ALA A 318 -3.24 20.98 19.06
N PHE A 319 -2.36 20.69 18.10
CA PHE A 319 -0.94 21.02 18.22
C PHE A 319 -0.72 22.46 17.78
N THR A 320 -0.12 23.26 18.66
CA THR A 320 0.19 24.67 18.40
C THR A 320 1.68 24.92 18.58
N THR A 321 2.20 25.95 17.91
CA THR A 321 3.58 26.38 18.10
C THR A 321 3.80 26.97 19.51
N PRO A 322 4.96 26.76 20.14
CA PRO A 322 6.03 25.84 19.74
C PRO A 322 5.60 24.37 19.85
N TYR A 323 5.85 23.58 18.80
CA TYR A 323 5.47 22.17 18.80
C TYR A 323 6.28 21.37 19.83
N GLN A 324 5.59 20.55 20.62
CA GLN A 324 6.21 19.67 21.61
C GLN A 324 5.46 18.35 21.74
N TYR A 325 6.18 17.24 21.74
CA TYR A 325 5.60 15.91 21.89
C TYR A 325 6.62 14.83 22.24
N HIS A 326 6.19 13.84 23.01
CA HIS A 326 7.00 12.66 23.32
C HIS A 326 7.14 11.72 22.12
N ILE A 327 8.35 11.16 21.97
CA ILE A 327 8.69 10.11 20.97
C ILE A 327 9.27 8.88 21.68
N GLY A 328 9.41 7.76 20.97
CA GLY A 328 9.80 6.46 21.52
C GLY A 328 11.29 6.28 21.82
N LEU A 329 12.10 7.33 21.85
CA LEU A 329 13.54 7.22 22.13
C LEU A 329 13.80 7.27 23.65
N SER A 330 14.56 6.30 24.17
CA SER A 330 14.93 6.23 25.59
C SER A 330 16.36 5.74 25.80
N TYR A 331 17.00 6.19 26.88
CA TYR A 331 18.35 5.80 27.27
C TYR A 331 18.30 4.62 28.23
N SER A 332 19.01 3.55 27.88
CA SER A 332 19.10 2.35 28.71
C SER A 332 20.44 1.68 28.47
N LYS A 333 21.05 1.08 29.50
CA LYS A 333 22.27 0.25 29.36
C LYS A 333 23.41 0.90 28.54
N GLY A 334 23.59 2.22 28.63
CA GLY A 334 24.70 2.93 27.98
C GLY A 334 24.41 3.47 26.57
N ALA A 335 23.23 3.23 26.00
CA ALA A 335 22.87 3.70 24.66
C ALA A 335 21.41 4.16 24.56
N TRP A 336 21.09 4.84 23.47
CA TRP A 336 19.74 5.26 23.12
C TRP A 336 19.04 4.17 22.31
N TYR A 337 17.78 3.91 22.61
CA TYR A 337 16.97 2.85 22.01
C TYR A 337 15.56 3.35 21.68
N TRP A 338 15.12 2.98 20.50
CA TRP A 338 13.74 3.11 20.05
C TRP A 338 12.85 2.04 20.68
N GLU A 339 11.70 2.46 21.18
CA GLU A 339 10.61 1.59 21.57
C GLU A 339 10.21 0.67 20.41
N GLN A 340 9.72 -0.52 20.77
CA GLN A 340 9.17 -1.52 19.86
C GLN A 340 7.90 -2.06 20.52
N PRO A 341 7.09 -2.86 19.80
CA PRO A 341 5.97 -3.58 20.40
C PRO A 341 6.37 -4.30 21.69
N ASP A 342 5.44 -4.43 22.63
CA ASP A 342 5.76 -5.02 23.93
C ASP A 342 6.28 -6.46 23.79
N GLY A 343 7.34 -6.78 24.53
CA GLY A 343 8.04 -8.06 24.42
C GLY A 343 9.05 -8.15 23.25
N GLN A 344 9.08 -7.21 22.31
CA GLN A 344 10.12 -7.16 21.28
C GLN A 344 11.39 -6.44 21.77
N PRO A 345 12.58 -6.84 21.28
CA PRO A 345 13.83 -6.19 21.67
C PRO A 345 13.86 -4.74 21.16
N LEU A 346 14.26 -3.80 22.03
CA LEU A 346 14.43 -2.40 21.64
C LEU A 346 15.48 -2.25 20.54
N LYS A 347 15.30 -1.26 19.67
CA LYS A 347 16.22 -1.02 18.54
C LYS A 347 17.17 0.11 18.87
N GLN A 348 18.47 -0.17 18.92
CA GLN A 348 19.47 0.85 19.24
C GLN A 348 19.47 1.97 18.18
N LEU A 349 19.55 3.23 18.61
CA LEU A 349 19.71 4.40 17.75
C LEU A 349 20.98 4.25 16.89
N GLN A 350 20.85 4.46 15.58
CA GLN A 350 21.93 4.35 14.61
C GLN A 350 22.25 5.71 13.94
N HIS A 351 22.07 5.80 12.63
CA HIS A 351 22.73 6.80 11.78
C HIS A 351 22.16 8.23 11.88
N TRP A 352 20.86 8.37 12.11
CA TRP A 352 20.20 9.68 12.10
C TRP A 352 19.83 10.13 13.51
N THR A 353 20.14 11.39 13.81
CA THR A 353 19.79 12.04 15.06
C THR A 353 19.33 13.46 14.82
N ASN A 354 18.38 13.95 15.61
CA ASN A 354 17.88 15.31 15.51
C ASN A 354 18.04 16.10 16.82
N TRP A 355 19.12 15.88 17.59
CA TRP A 355 19.33 16.56 18.87
C TRP A 355 19.41 18.08 18.72
N ASN A 356 18.71 18.81 19.59
CA ASN A 356 18.90 20.25 19.72
C ASN A 356 20.32 20.58 20.20
N PRO A 357 20.86 21.77 19.89
CA PRO A 357 22.17 22.18 20.39
C PRO A 357 22.28 22.04 21.91
N GLY A 358 23.30 21.32 22.37
CA GLY A 358 23.53 21.07 23.81
C GLY A 358 22.87 19.81 24.36
N TYR A 359 22.13 19.06 23.54
CA TYR A 359 21.53 17.78 23.90
C TYR A 359 22.22 16.59 23.20
N PRO A 360 22.17 15.38 23.79
CA PRO A 360 21.57 15.06 25.08
C PRO A 360 22.41 15.55 26.27
N ILE A 361 21.74 15.93 27.36
CA ILE A 361 22.36 16.27 28.64
C ILE A 361 22.69 14.98 29.39
N SER A 362 23.93 14.84 29.86
CA SER A 362 24.36 13.70 30.66
C SER A 362 23.82 13.80 32.10
N ASP A 363 22.61 13.29 32.31
CA ASP A 363 21.94 13.24 33.62
C ASP A 363 21.17 11.92 33.76
N SER A 364 21.36 11.22 34.88
CA SER A 364 20.72 9.93 35.17
C SER A 364 19.19 9.98 35.24
N SER A 365 18.60 11.15 35.43
CA SER A 365 17.15 11.37 35.44
C SER A 365 16.57 11.62 34.04
N LEU A 366 17.37 12.13 33.10
CA LEU A 366 16.94 12.54 31.76
C LEU A 366 17.13 11.40 30.76
N THR A 367 16.20 10.44 30.80
CA THR A 367 16.36 9.12 30.15
C THR A 367 15.38 8.87 28.99
N VAL A 368 14.57 9.85 28.62
CA VAL A 368 13.58 9.73 27.53
C VAL A 368 13.61 10.98 26.68
N VAL A 369 12.99 10.97 25.50
CA VAL A 369 13.10 12.09 24.56
C VAL A 369 11.74 12.71 24.24
N THR A 370 11.73 14.05 24.25
CA THR A 370 10.70 14.85 23.60
C THR A 370 11.27 15.48 22.33
N ASN A 371 10.42 15.58 21.34
CA ASN A 371 10.61 16.48 20.21
C ASN A 371 10.11 17.88 20.63
N LEU A 372 10.90 18.92 20.38
CA LEU A 372 10.63 20.29 20.84
C LEU A 372 11.07 21.32 19.79
N GLN A 373 10.18 22.27 19.51
CA GLN A 373 10.47 23.47 18.75
C GLN A 373 10.93 24.59 19.69
N LEU A 374 12.18 25.08 19.55
CA LEU A 374 12.72 26.11 20.45
C LEU A 374 12.04 27.47 20.29
N THR A 375 11.72 27.84 19.05
CA THR A 375 10.95 29.05 18.70
C THR A 375 10.05 28.73 17.51
N SER A 376 9.03 29.54 17.24
CA SER A 376 8.15 29.36 16.07
C SER A 376 8.89 29.44 14.72
N GLU A 377 10.11 29.98 14.71
CA GLU A 377 10.94 30.17 13.52
C GLU A 377 12.00 29.06 13.35
N MET A 378 12.23 28.24 14.39
CA MET A 378 13.21 27.16 14.37
C MET A 378 12.57 25.82 14.00
N THR A 379 13.37 24.94 13.40
CA THR A 379 12.99 23.53 13.22
C THR A 379 12.91 22.84 14.57
N THR A 380 12.10 21.80 14.63
CA THR A 380 12.03 20.92 15.80
C THR A 380 13.31 20.10 15.97
N GLY A 381 13.66 19.79 17.21
CA GLY A 381 14.73 18.86 17.55
C GLY A 381 14.48 18.13 18.86
N TRP A 382 15.36 17.20 19.19
CA TRP A 382 15.23 16.30 20.33
C TRP A 382 15.90 16.86 21.58
N GLU A 383 15.22 16.70 22.72
CA GLU A 383 15.75 16.99 24.04
C GLU A 383 15.46 15.82 24.97
N ASN A 384 16.47 15.38 25.74
CA ASN A 384 16.22 14.36 26.75
C ASN A 384 15.61 14.96 28.01
N THR A 385 14.58 14.30 28.52
CA THR A 385 13.77 14.73 29.65
C THR A 385 13.53 13.60 30.64
N ASP A 386 12.92 13.91 31.77
CA ASP A 386 12.61 12.95 32.84
C ASP A 386 11.33 12.18 32.52
N GLN A 387 11.38 10.85 32.61
CA GLN A 387 10.28 9.97 32.22
C GLN A 387 8.97 10.17 33.02
N LEU A 388 9.07 10.77 34.22
CA LEU A 388 7.97 11.00 35.15
C LEU A 388 7.61 12.48 35.29
N LYS A 389 8.29 13.38 34.56
CA LYS A 389 8.00 14.82 34.57
C LYS A 389 7.53 15.26 33.19
N ASN A 390 6.96 16.47 33.13
CA ASN A 390 6.53 17.15 31.91
C ASN A 390 5.46 16.38 31.12
N ALA A 391 4.20 16.71 31.36
CA ALA A 391 3.10 16.21 30.57
C ALA A 391 3.07 16.92 29.21
N GLN A 392 3.14 16.15 28.13
CA GLN A 392 3.09 16.65 26.75
C GLN A 392 2.22 15.72 25.90
N PHE A 393 1.79 16.20 24.73
CA PHE A 393 1.23 15.32 23.71
C PHE A 393 2.26 14.27 23.29
N TYR A 394 1.81 13.23 22.60
CA TYR A 394 2.69 12.14 22.21
C TYR A 394 2.19 11.49 20.94
N ILE A 395 3.11 10.89 20.20
CA ILE A 395 2.80 10.22 18.94
C ILE A 395 2.96 8.72 19.14
N CYS A 396 1.92 7.98 18.79
CA CYS A 396 1.93 6.52 18.80
C CYS A 396 2.13 5.98 17.39
N GLU A 397 2.70 4.80 17.30
CA GLU A 397 2.93 4.06 16.07
C GLU A 397 2.51 2.60 16.21
N VAL A 398 2.03 2.02 15.11
CA VAL A 398 1.70 0.59 15.01
C VAL A 398 1.93 0.07 13.58
N ALA A 399 2.07 -1.24 13.43
CA ALA A 399 2.15 -1.85 12.10
C ALA A 399 0.79 -1.73 11.37
N SER A 400 0.83 -1.44 10.07
CA SER A 400 -0.37 -1.48 9.22
C SER A 400 -0.88 -2.90 9.03
N CYS A 401 -2.14 -3.02 8.67
CA CYS A 401 -2.72 -4.26 8.17
C CYS A 401 -2.17 -4.53 6.77
N ASP A 402 -1.72 -5.75 6.50
CA ASP A 402 -1.25 -6.21 5.18
C ASP A 402 -1.14 -7.75 5.15
N THR A 403 -0.36 -8.30 4.22
CA THR A 403 -0.16 -9.74 4.04
C THR A 403 0.63 -10.38 5.18
N ASP A 404 1.53 -9.65 5.84
CA ASP A 404 2.32 -10.15 6.96
C ASP A 404 1.63 -9.89 8.31
N ASN A 405 0.86 -8.80 8.42
CA ASN A 405 0.13 -8.40 9.61
C ASN A 405 -1.39 -8.38 9.35
N TYR A 406 -2.06 -9.50 9.61
CA TYR A 406 -3.51 -9.60 9.46
C TYR A 406 -4.24 -8.88 10.59
N CYS A 407 -5.28 -8.12 10.23
CA CYS A 407 -6.14 -7.41 11.16
C CYS A 407 -7.54 -7.98 11.11
N ASP A 408 -8.02 -8.55 12.22
CA ASP A 408 -9.34 -9.17 12.32
C ASP A 408 -10.47 -8.17 12.57
N LYS A 409 -10.14 -6.94 12.99
CA LYS A 409 -11.09 -5.89 13.34
C LYS A 409 -10.51 -4.51 13.03
N VAL A 410 -11.20 -3.75 12.20
CA VAL A 410 -11.02 -2.30 12.09
C VAL A 410 -12.17 -1.68 12.90
N PHE A 411 -12.01 -1.57 14.21
CA PHE A 411 -13.08 -1.06 15.08
C PHE A 411 -13.46 0.38 14.68
N ILE A 412 -14.77 0.67 14.66
CA ILE A 412 -15.36 2.00 14.51
C ILE A 412 -15.35 2.70 15.85
#